data_AF-A0A7Y2J6V4-F1
#
_entry.id   AF-A0A7Y2J6V4-F1
#
_cell.length_a   1.000
_cell.length_b   1.000
_cell.length_c   1.000
_cell.angle_alpha   90.00
_cell.angle_beta   90.00
_cell.angle_gamma   90.00
#
_symmetry.space_group_name_H-M   'P 1'
#
loop_
_entity.id
_entity.type
_entity.pdbx_description
1 polymer ?
#
loop_
_entity_poly.entity_id
_entity_poly.type
_entity_poly.pdbx_seq_one_letter_code
_entity_poly.pdbx_strand_id
1 'polypeptide(L)'
;MRVLCLIIGFLLLGPAYGQEKNFQDEMAEAEMKSAMQRMLFRANANTGNYDLRYHRLEFNLDPNVNFISGDVTSYFVANENLSQLVFNLDDNLTVSEVLQDGNNLSFSQNTDDELVITLAQVQNQGVLDSLTVRYSGSPMSAG
;
A
#
# COMPACT_ATOMS: atom_id res chain seq x y z
N MET A 1 -53.14 57.40 -2.67
CA MET A 1 -52.13 56.64 -3.43
C MET A 1 -51.78 55.36 -2.68
N ARG A 2 -52.82 54.54 -2.48
CA ARG A 2 -52.72 53.11 -2.17
C ARG A 2 -52.53 52.44 -3.54
N VAL A 3 -51.83 51.32 -3.63
CA VAL A 3 -51.47 50.60 -4.87
C VAL A 3 -50.15 51.06 -5.55
N LEU A 4 -49.08 51.24 -4.78
CA LEU A 4 -47.71 51.28 -5.32
C LEU A 4 -46.71 50.50 -4.45
N CYS A 5 -47.14 49.38 -3.86
CA CYS A 5 -46.26 48.52 -3.04
C CYS A 5 -46.23 47.06 -3.52
N LEU A 6 -46.85 46.74 -4.68
CA LEU A 6 -47.12 45.35 -5.06
C LEU A 6 -46.39 44.86 -6.34
N ILE A 7 -45.52 45.67 -6.96
CA ILE A 7 -44.82 45.27 -8.21
C ILE A 7 -43.28 45.18 -8.09
N ILE A 8 -42.68 45.62 -6.98
CA ILE A 8 -41.21 45.54 -6.78
C ILE A 8 -40.78 44.23 -6.06
N GLY A 9 -41.74 43.37 -5.70
CA GLY A 9 -41.46 42.11 -4.98
C GLY A 9 -41.26 40.87 -5.86
N PHE A 10 -41.23 40.99 -7.19
CA PHE A 10 -41.25 39.83 -8.10
C PHE A 10 -40.02 39.69 -9.00
N LEU A 11 -38.91 40.39 -8.71
CA LEU A 11 -37.71 40.36 -9.55
C LEU A 11 -36.43 39.94 -8.79
N LEU A 12 -36.53 38.92 -7.94
CA LEU A 12 -35.37 38.28 -7.27
C LEU A 12 -35.52 36.75 -7.18
N LEU A 13 -36.03 36.11 -8.23
CA LEU A 13 -35.99 34.65 -8.38
C LEU A 13 -35.08 34.31 -9.58
N GLY A 14 -33.77 34.41 -9.37
CA GLY A 14 -32.82 33.71 -10.24
C GLY A 14 -32.93 32.21 -9.98
N PRO A 15 -32.88 31.32 -11.00
CA PRO A 15 -32.82 29.89 -10.78
C PRO A 15 -31.70 29.53 -9.79
N ALA A 16 -32.08 28.99 -8.65
CA ALA A 16 -31.17 28.32 -7.74
C ALA A 16 -30.77 26.99 -8.41
N TYR A 17 -29.60 26.98 -9.05
CA TYR A 17 -28.96 25.72 -9.44
C TYR A 17 -28.54 25.02 -8.15
N GLY A 18 -29.34 24.06 -7.69
CA GLY A 18 -28.89 23.10 -6.68
C GLY A 18 -27.85 22.18 -7.34
N GLN A 19 -26.59 22.26 -6.92
CA GLN A 19 -25.62 21.23 -7.28
C GLN A 19 -25.99 19.96 -6.50
N GLU A 20 -26.73 19.05 -7.12
CA GLU A 20 -26.77 17.66 -6.71
C GLU A 20 -25.41 17.07 -7.15
N LYS A 21 -24.41 17.14 -6.27
CA LYS A 21 -23.15 16.44 -6.51
C LYS A 21 -23.53 14.96 -6.56
N ASN A 22 -23.46 14.34 -7.73
CA ASN A 22 -23.82 12.93 -7.96
C ASN A 22 -22.83 12.01 -7.25
N PHE A 23 -22.90 11.94 -5.93
CA PHE A 23 -22.10 11.06 -5.09
C PHE A 23 -22.20 9.60 -5.55
N GLN A 24 -23.37 9.21 -6.08
CA GLN A 24 -23.59 7.89 -6.67
C GLN A 24 -22.74 7.65 -7.92
N ASP A 25 -22.55 8.65 -8.78
CA ASP A 25 -21.72 8.53 -9.99
C ASP A 25 -20.23 8.47 -9.63
N GLU A 26 -19.78 9.27 -8.65
CA GLU A 26 -18.40 9.22 -8.15
C GLU A 26 -18.08 7.86 -7.50
N MET A 27 -19.01 7.31 -6.71
CA MET A 27 -18.89 5.97 -6.13
C MET A 27 -18.83 4.90 -7.22
N ALA A 28 -19.75 4.96 -8.20
CA ALA A 28 -19.77 4.02 -9.30
C ALA A 28 -18.46 4.06 -10.11
N GLU A 29 -17.91 5.24 -10.35
CA GLU A 29 -16.62 5.40 -11.03
C GLU A 29 -15.47 4.82 -10.20
N ALA A 30 -15.42 5.11 -8.90
CA ALA A 30 -14.40 4.56 -8.00
C ALA A 30 -14.45 3.02 -7.93
N GLU A 31 -15.65 2.44 -7.84
CA GLU A 31 -15.86 0.99 -7.87
C GLU A 31 -15.41 0.37 -9.19
N MET A 32 -15.74 0.99 -10.33
CA MET A 32 -15.28 0.53 -11.64
C MET A 32 -13.76 0.57 -11.75
N LYS A 33 -13.10 1.65 -11.30
CA LYS A 33 -11.64 1.77 -11.31
C LYS A 33 -10.98 0.70 -10.42
N SER A 34 -11.48 0.51 -9.20
CA SER A 34 -10.99 -0.52 -8.28
C SER A 34 -11.18 -1.94 -8.84
N ALA A 35 -12.32 -2.21 -9.46
CA ALA A 35 -12.57 -3.49 -10.14
C ALA A 35 -11.59 -3.71 -11.31
N MET A 36 -11.37 -2.68 -12.14
CA MET A 36 -10.42 -2.73 -13.24
C MET A 36 -8.98 -2.97 -12.75
N GLN A 37 -8.54 -2.29 -11.69
CA GLN A 37 -7.22 -2.51 -11.10
C GLN A 37 -7.06 -3.96 -10.61
N ARG A 38 -8.08 -4.52 -9.95
CA ARG A 38 -8.06 -5.93 -9.53
C ARG A 38 -7.98 -6.89 -10.71
N MET A 39 -8.68 -6.60 -11.81
CA MET A 39 -8.60 -7.42 -13.03
C MET A 39 -7.23 -7.33 -13.73
N LEU A 40 -6.57 -6.18 -13.64
CA LEU A 40 -5.26 -5.95 -14.25
C LEU A 40 -4.08 -6.38 -13.38
N PHE A 41 -4.32 -6.65 -12.09
CA PHE A 41 -3.28 -7.05 -11.15
C PHE A 41 -2.56 -8.32 -11.65
N ARG A 42 -1.23 -8.24 -11.69
CA ARG A 42 -0.35 -9.37 -11.99
C ARG A 42 0.53 -9.60 -10.78
N ALA A 43 0.42 -10.79 -10.20
CA ALA A 43 1.27 -11.17 -9.09
C ALA A 43 2.73 -11.25 -9.56
N ASN A 44 3.64 -10.83 -8.68
CA ASN A 44 5.06 -10.98 -8.93
C ASN A 44 5.45 -12.49 -8.86
N ALA A 45 6.02 -13.00 -9.96
CA ALA A 45 6.41 -14.40 -10.09
C ALA A 45 7.47 -14.83 -9.05
N ASN A 46 8.28 -13.89 -8.54
CA ASN A 46 9.35 -14.14 -7.59
C ASN A 46 8.85 -14.27 -6.13
N THR A 47 7.56 -14.01 -5.87
CA THR A 47 6.99 -13.99 -4.51
C THR A 47 6.09 -15.19 -4.20
N GLY A 48 5.98 -16.16 -5.13
CA GLY A 48 5.09 -17.32 -4.98
C GLY A 48 5.69 -18.55 -4.30
N ASN A 49 6.99 -18.52 -3.98
CA ASN A 49 7.74 -19.67 -3.46
C ASN A 49 7.67 -19.82 -1.92
N TYR A 50 6.88 -19.00 -1.25
CA TYR A 50 6.56 -19.13 0.18
C TYR A 50 5.11 -18.74 0.48
N ASP A 51 4.60 -19.23 1.60
CA ASP A 51 3.31 -18.87 2.17
C ASP A 51 3.55 -17.95 3.39
N LEU A 52 3.21 -16.68 3.23
CA LEU A 52 3.31 -15.69 4.30
C LEU A 52 2.17 -15.91 5.31
N ARG A 53 2.53 -16.15 6.56
CA ARG A 53 1.58 -16.41 7.66
C ARG A 53 1.15 -15.14 8.37
N TYR A 54 2.12 -14.27 8.67
CA TYR A 54 1.91 -13.15 9.57
C TYR A 54 3.03 -12.12 9.41
N HIS A 55 2.66 -10.84 9.51
CA HIS A 55 3.60 -9.74 9.70
C HIS A 55 3.39 -9.11 11.08
N ARG A 56 4.49 -8.86 11.79
CA ARG A 56 4.52 -7.90 12.90
C ARG A 56 5.11 -6.59 12.38
N LEU A 57 4.36 -5.50 12.49
CA LEU A 57 4.76 -4.19 12.00
C LEU A 57 5.02 -3.28 13.21
N GLU A 58 6.22 -2.74 13.27
CA GLU A 58 6.70 -1.88 14.36
C GLU A 58 7.16 -0.55 13.76
N PHE A 59 6.20 0.29 13.39
CA PHE A 59 6.48 1.59 12.75
C PHE A 59 6.48 2.76 13.73
N ASN A 60 7.36 3.70 13.44
CA ASN A 60 7.32 5.05 13.95
C ASN A 60 6.72 5.98 12.88
N LEU A 61 5.64 6.68 13.25
CA LEU A 61 4.82 7.48 12.33
C LEU A 61 4.54 8.85 12.95
N ASP A 62 4.68 9.90 12.14
CA ASP A 62 4.11 11.23 12.41
C ASP A 62 2.99 11.49 11.40
N PRO A 63 1.73 11.66 11.83
CA PRO A 63 0.62 11.93 10.93
C PRO A 63 0.77 13.18 10.04
N ASN A 64 1.66 14.10 10.39
CA ASN A 64 1.88 15.34 9.63
C ASN A 64 2.97 15.20 8.56
N VAL A 65 3.68 14.08 8.52
CA VAL A 65 4.82 13.85 7.63
C VAL A 65 4.60 12.58 6.83
N ASN A 66 4.72 12.66 5.50
CA ASN A 66 4.68 11.48 4.65
C ASN A 66 6.02 10.72 4.71
N PHE A 67 6.30 10.11 5.85
CA PHE A 67 7.51 9.33 6.08
C PHE A 67 7.23 8.23 7.10
N ILE A 68 7.70 7.03 6.80
CA ILE A 68 7.62 5.88 7.70
C ILE A 68 9.02 5.35 7.97
N SER A 69 9.22 4.81 9.16
CA SER A 69 10.41 4.04 9.51
C SER A 69 10.04 2.96 10.50
N GLY A 70 10.70 1.81 10.43
CA GLY A 70 10.51 0.78 11.43
C GLY A 70 10.90 -0.60 10.94
N ASP A 71 10.43 -1.58 11.71
CA ASP A 71 10.77 -2.98 11.55
C ASP A 71 9.53 -3.77 11.15
N VAL A 72 9.67 -4.62 10.14
CA VAL A 72 8.64 -5.59 9.75
C VAL A 72 9.22 -6.99 9.88
N THR A 73 8.68 -7.77 10.82
CA THR A 73 9.00 -9.19 10.95
C THR A 73 7.98 -10.01 10.19
N SER A 74 8.45 -10.80 9.23
CA SER A 74 7.64 -11.63 8.34
C SER A 74 7.81 -13.09 8.72
N TYR A 75 6.72 -13.77 9.04
CA TYR A 75 6.69 -15.21 9.30
C TYR A 75 6.18 -15.93 8.06
N PHE A 76 6.95 -16.88 7.54
CA PHE A 76 6.66 -17.55 6.27
C PHE A 76 6.96 -19.05 6.35
N VAL A 77 6.19 -19.83 5.59
CA VAL A 77 6.45 -21.26 5.35
C VAL A 77 6.94 -21.42 3.92
N ALA A 78 8.10 -22.04 3.73
CA ALA A 78 8.64 -22.22 2.40
C ALA A 78 7.82 -23.26 1.59
N ASN A 79 7.45 -22.94 0.35
CA ASN A 79 6.75 -23.87 -0.55
C ASN A 79 7.70 -24.76 -1.33
N GLU A 80 8.99 -24.46 -1.30
CA GLU A 80 10.11 -25.22 -1.85
C GLU A 80 11.38 -24.93 -1.02
N ASN A 81 12.52 -25.53 -1.35
CA ASN A 81 13.77 -25.19 -0.68
C ASN A 81 14.26 -23.81 -1.15
N LEU A 82 14.45 -22.87 -0.23
CA LEU A 82 14.82 -21.49 -0.55
C LEU A 82 16.26 -21.21 -0.14
N SER A 83 17.05 -20.66 -1.06
CA SER A 83 18.31 -19.96 -0.74
C SER A 83 18.14 -18.44 -0.74
N GLN A 84 17.00 -17.96 -1.23
CA GLN A 84 16.68 -16.55 -1.39
C GLN A 84 15.20 -16.32 -1.10
N LEU A 85 14.87 -15.17 -0.52
CA LEU A 85 13.51 -14.70 -0.33
C LEU A 85 13.35 -13.35 -1.05
N VAL A 86 12.23 -13.15 -1.71
CA VAL A 86 11.93 -11.89 -2.41
C VAL A 86 10.64 -11.29 -1.85
N PHE A 87 10.69 -10.02 -1.47
CA PHE A 87 9.51 -9.22 -1.11
C PHE A 87 9.30 -8.13 -2.14
N ASN A 88 8.03 -7.81 -2.44
CA ASN A 88 7.73 -6.55 -3.12
C ASN A 88 7.97 -5.41 -2.15
N LEU A 89 8.72 -4.39 -2.57
CA LEU A 89 9.00 -3.20 -1.80
C LEU A 89 9.29 -2.06 -2.78
N ASP A 90 8.47 -1.01 -2.72
CA ASP A 90 8.65 0.19 -3.57
C ASP A 90 10.07 0.77 -3.42
N ASP A 91 10.64 1.20 -4.53
CA ASP A 91 11.98 1.80 -4.60
C ASP A 91 12.13 3.08 -3.73
N ASN A 92 11.01 3.69 -3.34
CA ASN A 92 10.99 4.87 -2.47
C ASN A 92 11.21 4.54 -0.98
N LEU A 93 11.25 3.25 -0.62
CA LEU A 93 11.58 2.77 0.71
C LEU A 93 12.98 2.20 0.70
N THR A 94 13.84 2.67 1.59
CA THR A 94 15.22 2.20 1.72
C THR A 94 15.33 1.19 2.84
N VAL A 95 15.83 0.00 2.53
CA VAL A 95 16.14 -1.04 3.51
C VAL A 95 17.53 -0.79 4.09
N SER A 96 17.63 -0.74 5.42
CA SER A 96 18.91 -0.53 6.11
C SER A 96 19.46 -1.82 6.74
N GLU A 97 18.60 -2.79 7.05
CA GLU A 97 19.00 -4.02 7.71
C GLU A 97 17.99 -5.15 7.44
N VAL A 98 18.51 -6.37 7.32
CA VAL A 98 17.71 -7.60 7.30
C VAL A 98 18.31 -8.59 8.28
N LEU A 99 17.50 -9.09 9.22
CA LEU A 99 17.90 -10.02 10.27
C LEU A 99 17.13 -11.33 10.21
N GLN A 100 17.82 -12.44 10.38
CA GLN A 100 17.24 -13.77 10.63
C GLN A 100 17.93 -14.37 11.85
N ASP A 101 17.13 -14.76 12.87
CA ASP A 101 17.64 -15.22 14.17
C ASP A 101 18.66 -14.26 14.83
N GLY A 102 18.50 -12.96 14.59
CA GLY A 102 19.41 -11.92 15.09
C GLY A 102 20.72 -11.76 14.32
N ASN A 103 20.91 -12.49 13.21
CA ASN A 103 22.08 -12.37 12.34
C ASN A 103 21.75 -11.58 11.08
N ASN A 104 22.69 -10.74 10.62
CA ASN A 104 22.55 -9.98 9.38
C ASN A 104 22.55 -10.89 8.15
N LEU A 105 21.60 -10.64 7.25
CA LEU A 105 21.55 -11.22 5.91
C LEU A 105 21.99 -10.20 4.87
N SER A 106 22.60 -10.69 3.78
CA SER A 106 22.86 -9.87 2.61
C SER A 106 21.58 -9.69 1.79
N PHE A 107 21.38 -8.50 1.25
CA PHE A 107 20.21 -8.19 0.42
C PHE A 107 20.56 -7.18 -0.68
N SER A 108 19.67 -7.06 -1.67
CA SER A 108 19.69 -6.03 -2.70
C SER A 108 18.27 -5.56 -2.99
N GLN A 109 18.09 -4.25 -3.21
CA GLN A 109 16.89 -3.70 -3.83
C GLN A 109 17.16 -3.55 -5.32
N ASN A 110 16.31 -4.11 -6.18
CA ASN A 110 16.44 -4.01 -7.63
C ASN A 110 15.50 -2.94 -8.19
N THR A 111 15.43 -2.81 -9.52
CA THR A 111 14.60 -1.80 -10.19
C THR A 111 13.17 -2.27 -10.50
N ASP A 112 12.79 -3.45 -10.00
CA ASP A 112 11.49 -4.08 -10.23
C ASP A 112 10.59 -4.01 -8.98
N ASP A 113 10.85 -3.04 -8.08
CA ASP A 113 10.22 -2.89 -6.76
C ASP A 113 10.37 -4.17 -5.90
N GLU A 114 11.57 -4.78 -5.90
CA GLU A 114 11.85 -5.98 -5.11
C GLU A 114 13.00 -5.80 -4.13
N LEU A 115 12.79 -6.32 -2.92
CA LEU A 115 13.83 -6.64 -1.96
C LEU A 115 14.22 -8.12 -2.09
N VAL A 116 15.43 -8.37 -2.57
CA VAL A 116 16.02 -9.70 -2.74
C VAL A 116 16.95 -9.99 -1.56
N ILE A 117 16.64 -11.01 -0.76
CA ILE A 117 17.37 -11.38 0.46
C ILE A 117 18.02 -12.74 0.27
N THR A 118 19.33 -12.86 0.46
CA THR A 118 20.03 -14.14 0.48
C THR A 118 20.00 -14.75 1.88
N LEU A 119 19.50 -15.98 2.00
CA LEU A 119 19.44 -16.69 3.28
C LEU A 119 20.80 -17.29 3.62
N ALA A 120 21.18 -17.27 4.90
CA ALA A 120 22.46 -17.81 5.36
C ALA A 120 22.55 -19.34 5.20
N GLN A 121 21.40 -20.01 5.21
CA GLN A 121 21.24 -21.44 4.99
C GLN A 121 19.98 -21.69 4.17
N VAL A 122 19.88 -22.88 3.57
CA VAL A 122 18.68 -23.27 2.84
C VAL A 122 17.50 -23.38 3.82
N GLN A 123 16.45 -22.59 3.60
CA GLN A 123 15.17 -22.78 4.27
C GLN A 123 14.45 -23.95 3.59
N ASN A 124 14.23 -25.03 4.34
CA ASN A 124 13.62 -26.24 3.78
C ASN A 124 12.11 -26.06 3.57
N GLN A 125 11.59 -26.71 2.53
CA GLN A 125 10.17 -26.77 2.23
C GLN A 125 9.35 -27.20 3.46
N GLY A 126 8.22 -26.54 3.68
CA GLY A 126 7.26 -26.85 4.74
C GLY A 126 7.70 -26.37 6.14
N VAL A 127 8.89 -25.79 6.28
CA VAL A 127 9.39 -25.28 7.56
C VAL A 127 8.97 -23.81 7.71
N LEU A 128 8.36 -23.50 8.85
CA LEU A 128 8.05 -22.13 9.28
C LEU A 128 9.33 -21.45 9.75
N ASP A 129 9.56 -20.22 9.29
CA ASP A 129 10.63 -19.37 9.76
C ASP A 129 10.23 -17.90 9.71
N SER A 130 11.11 -17.00 10.15
CA SER A 130 10.89 -15.56 10.11
C SER A 130 12.16 -14.76 9.88
N LEU A 131 11.99 -13.57 9.29
CA LEU A 131 13.04 -12.57 9.22
C LEU A 131 12.47 -11.17 9.47
N THR A 132 13.32 -10.25 9.89
CA THR A 132 12.97 -8.85 10.13
C THR A 132 13.65 -7.96 9.10
N VAL A 133 12.88 -7.09 8.46
CA VAL A 133 13.38 -6.05 7.56
C VAL A 133 13.20 -4.70 8.24
N ARG A 134 14.29 -3.96 8.38
CA ARG A 134 14.29 -2.56 8.81
C ARG A 134 14.32 -1.66 7.58
N TYR A 135 13.34 -0.79 7.44
CA TYR A 135 13.29 0.15 6.32
C TYR A 135 12.70 1.50 6.71
N SER A 136 12.91 2.48 5.84
CA SER A 136 12.34 3.81 5.98
C SER A 136 12.20 4.51 4.64
N GLY A 137 11.26 5.45 4.53
CA GLY A 137 11.10 6.26 3.32
C GLY A 137 9.74 6.92 3.25
N SER A 138 9.45 7.53 2.11
CA SER A 138 8.16 8.14 1.83
C SER A 138 7.33 7.20 0.96
N PRO A 139 6.25 6.60 1.49
CA PRO A 139 5.39 5.73 0.69
C PRO A 139 4.79 6.49 -0.50
N MET A 140 4.65 5.81 -1.64
CA MET A 140 3.84 6.34 -2.73
C MET A 140 2.36 6.21 -2.40
N SER A 141 1.60 7.28 -2.64
CA SER A 141 0.15 7.21 -2.59
C SER A 141 -0.36 6.54 -3.86
N ALA A 142 -0.75 5.26 -3.76
CA ALA A 142 -1.43 4.53 -4.83
C ALA A 142 -2.93 4.30 -4.54
N GLY A 143 -3.49 5.00 -3.53
CA GLY A 143 -4.90 4.93 -3.15
C GLY A 143 -5.85 5.49 -4.20
#